data_AF-A0A858ATA1-F1
#
_entry.id   AF-A0A858ATA1-F1
#
_cell.length_a   1.000
_cell.length_b   1.000
_cell.length_c   1.000
_cell.angle_alpha   90.00
_cell.angle_beta   90.00
_cell.angle_gamma   90.00
#
_symmetry.space_group_name_H-M   'P 1'
#
loop_
_entity.id
_entity.type
_entity.pdbx_description
1 polymer ?
#
loop_
_entity_poly.entity_id
_entity_poly.type
_entity_poly.pdbx_seq_one_letter_code
_entity_poly.pdbx_strand_id
1 'polypeptide(L)'
;MEKHFNKISGKNGFYDFEDKLNYFEYFGIKGEDLENVFLLFKKYENNMHALKTSVEEKIKDRYEFYINNSYNKSTKKFTKIRDAGEKIISKALFTSSIFLGARLVSQEYVLLSTINKLIYNVDLRVFKFGNEKFSYHIYKKSLKEYYETLSTFGYFIMEENEETLNIFERMDEYSEKNLYSLEAYKDIFLYLWMYTYIKFSCDLSDYKFKYDDTKRVYPKIKNNVLSPMDYDKFFDEEGFEEENLKKESTVQDLRDWSLEPYYITLENKIRDYYKELNLVGTVSLDEYFIVADEIKKIYLKNTKYNVLELSKTLFTEAGAVSEKIYTNEEIDFIIKYLTFDRKFEDYKNLKLDDFYNEVYKRPIFEFKNSNKDIVLLSFPEFIWMSYHMQKQYHFFDKTLSKTFNTKLRKDYHEIINDQLLRIEKRFKVMKALDLNDIPFFIESKMHTPENVLANTLLFDPTANRLLFVLTNFYSEENIDWLNAKRTIDTFLSDAKIAQQMFSKVFGFVSKDIKKLKKQLKKLGLEIDENVDLKIEGILFINDILNAIPKINVNGYTVHIAGISTIEYFTTSFIYKKN
;
A
#
# COMPACT_ATOMS: atom_id res chain seq x y z
N MET A 1 8.90 -3.66 -29.56
CA MET A 1 8.50 -3.74 -28.13
C MET A 1 9.61 -4.49 -27.42
N GLU A 2 10.26 -3.89 -26.41
CA GLU A 2 11.31 -4.60 -25.65
C GLU A 2 10.70 -5.80 -24.91
N LYS A 3 11.41 -6.93 -24.89
CA LYS A 3 10.97 -8.13 -24.18
C LYS A 3 11.44 -8.04 -22.72
N HIS A 4 10.51 -7.78 -21.80
CA HIS A 4 10.84 -7.53 -20.39
C HIS A 4 10.89 -8.78 -19.50
N PHE A 5 10.53 -9.97 -20.01
CA PHE A 5 10.73 -11.30 -19.37
C PHE A 5 10.27 -12.41 -20.34
N ASN A 6 10.57 -13.68 -20.01
CA ASN A 6 10.00 -14.84 -20.70
C ASN A 6 8.58 -15.09 -20.22
N LYS A 7 7.59 -14.73 -21.05
CA LYS A 7 6.16 -14.90 -20.77
C LYS A 7 5.84 -16.36 -20.39
N ILE A 8 5.26 -16.58 -19.20
CA ILE A 8 4.84 -17.92 -18.71
C ILE A 8 3.41 -18.20 -19.15
N SER A 9 2.54 -17.20 -19.01
CA SER A 9 1.19 -17.21 -19.55
C SER A 9 1.18 -17.47 -21.07
N GLY A 10 0.20 -18.23 -21.56
CA GLY A 10 0.10 -18.66 -22.95
C GLY A 10 0.91 -19.92 -23.27
N LYS A 11 1.60 -20.50 -22.28
CA LYS A 11 2.30 -21.79 -22.42
C LYS A 11 1.54 -22.91 -21.73
N ASN A 12 1.37 -24.04 -22.43
CA ASN A 12 1.10 -25.38 -21.89
C ASN A 12 0.15 -25.47 -20.68
N GLY A 13 -1.04 -24.88 -20.80
CA GLY A 13 -2.09 -24.92 -19.78
C GLY A 13 -2.26 -23.63 -19.00
N PHE A 14 -1.37 -22.65 -19.17
CA PHE A 14 -1.56 -21.28 -18.69
C PHE A 14 -2.11 -20.42 -19.83
N TYR A 15 -3.23 -19.73 -19.58
CA TYR A 15 -4.00 -18.99 -20.59
C TYR A 15 -3.18 -17.88 -21.28
N ASP A 16 -3.43 -17.66 -22.58
CA ASP A 16 -2.71 -16.67 -23.41
C ASP A 16 -3.44 -15.31 -23.44
N PHE A 17 -2.66 -14.25 -23.24
CA PHE A 17 -3.08 -12.84 -23.19
C PHE A 17 -3.68 -12.27 -24.49
N GLU A 18 -3.57 -12.96 -25.64
CA GLU A 18 -4.28 -12.52 -26.86
C GLU A 18 -5.82 -12.63 -26.69
N ASP A 19 -6.24 -13.41 -25.70
CA ASP A 19 -7.56 -13.34 -25.10
C ASP A 19 -7.49 -12.76 -23.66
N LYS A 20 -8.61 -12.13 -23.27
CA LYS A 20 -8.84 -11.24 -22.13
C LYS A 20 -8.17 -11.63 -20.78
N LEU A 21 -7.88 -10.62 -19.97
CA LEU A 21 -7.26 -10.72 -18.63
C LEU A 21 -8.23 -11.27 -17.55
N ASN A 22 -7.87 -12.41 -16.94
CA ASN A 22 -8.53 -13.00 -15.77
C ASN A 22 -7.61 -13.97 -15.01
N TYR A 23 -6.93 -13.50 -13.94
CA TYR A 23 -5.96 -14.33 -13.21
C TYR A 23 -6.56 -15.59 -12.53
N PHE A 24 -7.89 -15.67 -12.34
CA PHE A 24 -8.55 -16.85 -11.77
C PHE A 24 -8.46 -18.08 -12.67
N GLU A 25 -8.33 -17.87 -13.99
CA GLU A 25 -8.26 -18.95 -14.98
C GLU A 25 -7.01 -19.81 -14.81
N TYR A 26 -5.90 -19.21 -14.37
CA TYR A 26 -4.67 -19.95 -14.07
C TYR A 26 -4.86 -21.06 -13.03
N PHE A 27 -5.84 -20.90 -12.14
CA PHE A 27 -6.12 -21.82 -11.05
C PHE A 27 -7.35 -22.70 -11.30
N GLY A 28 -8.00 -22.55 -12.46
CA GLY A 28 -9.27 -23.23 -12.76
C GLY A 28 -10.44 -22.80 -11.86
N ILE A 29 -10.36 -21.63 -11.23
CA ILE A 29 -11.42 -21.06 -10.39
C ILE A 29 -12.53 -20.53 -11.31
N LYS A 30 -13.75 -21.03 -11.12
CA LYS A 30 -14.93 -20.67 -11.91
C LYS A 30 -15.84 -19.70 -11.15
N GLY A 31 -16.79 -19.09 -11.86
CA GLY A 31 -17.81 -18.23 -11.27
C GLY A 31 -18.58 -18.90 -10.13
N GLU A 32 -18.99 -20.16 -10.31
CA GLU A 32 -19.67 -20.95 -9.27
C GLU A 32 -18.84 -21.13 -7.99
N ASP A 33 -17.51 -21.26 -8.11
CA ASP A 33 -16.63 -21.34 -6.94
C ASP A 33 -16.67 -20.01 -6.16
N LEU A 34 -16.63 -18.88 -6.89
CA LEU A 34 -16.66 -17.54 -6.32
C LEU A 34 -18.03 -17.18 -5.74
N GLU A 35 -19.13 -17.62 -6.36
CA GLU A 35 -20.49 -17.48 -5.80
C GLU A 35 -20.60 -18.13 -4.42
N ASN A 36 -20.09 -19.36 -4.30
CA ASN A 36 -20.07 -20.08 -3.03
C ASN A 36 -19.21 -19.35 -1.99
N VAL A 37 -18.10 -18.76 -2.41
CA VAL A 37 -17.27 -17.93 -1.53
C VAL A 37 -18.01 -16.68 -1.07
N PHE A 38 -18.72 -15.97 -1.95
CA PHE A 38 -19.53 -14.81 -1.57
C PHE A 38 -20.68 -15.18 -0.64
N LEU A 39 -21.35 -16.31 -0.86
CA LEU A 39 -22.35 -16.83 0.07
C LEU A 39 -21.73 -17.08 1.45
N LEU A 40 -20.52 -17.64 1.50
CA LEU A 40 -19.79 -17.87 2.73
C LEU A 40 -19.38 -16.55 3.40
N PHE A 41 -18.85 -15.58 2.65
CA PHE A 41 -18.54 -14.24 3.14
C PHE A 41 -19.77 -13.57 3.76
N LYS A 42 -20.92 -13.59 3.06
CA LYS A 42 -22.18 -13.03 3.57
C LYS A 42 -22.67 -13.73 4.82
N LYS A 43 -22.57 -15.07 4.87
CA LYS A 43 -22.93 -15.86 6.07
C LYS A 43 -22.13 -15.42 7.30
N TYR A 44 -20.86 -15.05 7.12
CA TYR A 44 -19.96 -14.62 8.19
C TYR A 44 -19.71 -13.11 8.23
N GLU A 45 -20.52 -12.31 7.54
CA GLU A 45 -20.29 -10.86 7.39
C GLU A 45 -20.11 -10.16 8.75
N ASN A 46 -20.89 -10.55 9.77
CA ASN A 46 -20.80 -10.00 11.12
C ASN A 46 -19.88 -10.79 12.08
N ASN A 47 -19.15 -11.80 11.58
CA ASN A 47 -18.25 -12.65 12.38
C ASN A 47 -17.05 -13.13 11.54
N MET A 48 -16.36 -12.19 10.89
CA MET A 48 -15.26 -12.51 9.97
C MET A 48 -14.09 -13.22 10.67
N HIS A 49 -13.88 -12.98 11.97
CA HIS A 49 -12.85 -13.67 12.75
C HIS A 49 -13.05 -15.19 12.78
N ALA A 50 -14.29 -15.65 12.96
CA ALA A 50 -14.58 -17.09 12.91
C ALA A 50 -14.33 -17.67 11.51
N LEU A 51 -14.62 -16.89 10.45
CA LEU A 51 -14.28 -17.30 9.09
C LEU A 51 -12.77 -17.35 8.87
N LYS A 52 -12.01 -16.39 9.41
CA LYS A 52 -10.54 -16.38 9.35
C LYS A 52 -9.96 -17.67 9.94
N THR A 53 -10.36 -18.04 11.16
CA THR A 53 -9.91 -19.28 11.79
C THR A 53 -10.25 -20.50 10.94
N SER A 54 -11.48 -20.59 10.44
CA SER A 54 -11.92 -21.69 9.58
C SER A 54 -11.10 -21.78 8.28
N VAL A 55 -10.81 -20.65 7.64
CA VAL A 55 -9.99 -20.60 6.42
C VAL A 55 -8.53 -20.97 6.70
N GLU A 56 -7.95 -20.50 7.81
CA GLU A 56 -6.59 -20.88 8.24
C GLU A 56 -6.48 -22.40 8.50
N GLU A 57 -7.48 -22.98 9.15
CA GLU A 57 -7.57 -24.44 9.34
C GLU A 57 -7.66 -25.17 8.00
N LYS A 58 -8.49 -24.69 7.06
CA LYS A 58 -8.62 -25.30 5.74
C LYS A 58 -7.33 -25.18 4.92
N ILE A 59 -6.62 -24.07 5.00
CA ILE A 59 -5.30 -23.90 4.39
C ILE A 59 -4.33 -24.94 4.94
N LYS A 60 -4.29 -25.11 6.27
CA LYS A 60 -3.43 -26.10 6.93
C LYS A 60 -3.80 -27.53 6.52
N ASP A 61 -5.08 -27.88 6.52
CA ASP A 61 -5.60 -29.19 6.11
C ASP A 61 -5.18 -29.52 4.67
N ARG A 62 -5.34 -28.55 3.75
CA ARG A 62 -4.99 -28.71 2.34
C ARG A 62 -3.49 -28.80 2.13
N TYR A 63 -2.71 -27.95 2.82
CA TYR A 63 -1.25 -28.06 2.82
C TYR A 63 -0.80 -29.46 3.26
N GLU A 64 -1.29 -29.97 4.39
CA GLU A 64 -0.97 -31.33 4.85
C GLU A 64 -1.40 -32.39 3.86
N PHE A 65 -2.57 -32.24 3.24
CA PHE A 65 -3.00 -33.15 2.18
C PHE A 65 -2.01 -33.13 1.00
N TYR A 66 -1.60 -31.96 0.51
CA TYR A 66 -0.75 -31.84 -0.67
C TYR A 66 0.70 -32.26 -0.45
N ILE A 67 1.24 -32.14 0.77
CA ILE A 67 2.59 -32.65 1.05
C ILE A 67 2.61 -34.17 1.29
N ASN A 68 1.46 -34.79 1.58
CA ASN A 68 1.34 -36.23 1.83
C ASN A 68 0.74 -36.99 0.62
N ASN A 69 0.44 -36.29 -0.49
CA ASN A 69 -0.08 -36.89 -1.71
C ASN A 69 0.55 -36.25 -2.96
N SER A 70 0.92 -37.06 -3.95
CA SER A 70 1.40 -36.60 -5.25
C SER A 70 0.26 -36.57 -6.27
N TYR A 71 0.22 -35.55 -7.12
CA TYR A 71 -0.77 -35.46 -8.20
C TYR A 71 -0.32 -36.26 -9.42
N ASN A 72 -1.13 -37.23 -9.85
CA ASN A 72 -0.90 -37.96 -11.10
C ASN A 72 -1.76 -37.35 -12.21
N LYS A 73 -1.12 -36.72 -13.20
CA LYS A 73 -1.80 -36.07 -14.33
C LYS A 73 -2.59 -37.05 -15.21
N SER A 74 -2.06 -38.25 -15.44
CA SER A 74 -2.69 -39.25 -16.32
C SER A 74 -4.00 -39.76 -15.73
N THR A 75 -4.05 -39.96 -14.41
CA THR A 75 -5.26 -40.40 -13.71
C THR A 75 -6.10 -39.25 -13.16
N LYS A 76 -5.58 -38.02 -13.19
CA LYS A 76 -6.14 -36.81 -12.58
C LYS A 76 -6.49 -36.98 -11.10
N LYS A 77 -5.67 -37.74 -10.36
CA LYS A 77 -5.92 -38.07 -8.95
C LYS A 77 -4.68 -37.86 -8.09
N PHE A 78 -4.92 -37.48 -6.84
CA PHE A 78 -3.90 -37.49 -5.80
C PHE A 78 -3.70 -38.91 -5.27
N THR A 79 -2.44 -39.31 -5.17
CA THR A 79 -2.02 -40.61 -4.63
C THR A 79 -1.15 -40.43 -3.40
N LYS A 80 -1.43 -41.21 -2.34
CA LYS A 80 -0.71 -41.12 -1.08
C LYS A 80 0.77 -41.45 -1.27
N ILE A 81 1.62 -40.57 -0.77
CA ILE A 81 3.07 -40.73 -0.72
C ILE A 81 3.44 -41.77 0.33
N ARG A 82 4.44 -42.61 0.02
CA ARG A 82 4.82 -43.73 0.88
C ARG A 82 6.15 -43.55 1.59
N ASP A 83 7.05 -42.75 1.03
CA ASP A 83 8.37 -42.53 1.60
C ASP A 83 8.66 -41.06 1.94
N ALA A 84 9.69 -40.84 2.75
CA ALA A 84 10.06 -39.52 3.22
C ALA A 84 10.71 -38.64 2.14
N GLY A 85 11.38 -39.23 1.14
CA GLY A 85 12.01 -38.49 0.05
C GLY A 85 10.98 -37.91 -0.92
N GLU A 86 9.99 -38.71 -1.32
CA GLU A 86 8.81 -38.30 -2.07
C GLU A 86 8.05 -37.16 -1.36
N LYS A 87 8.00 -37.18 -0.02
CA LYS A 87 7.39 -36.12 0.77
C LYS A 87 8.15 -34.80 0.65
N ILE A 88 9.49 -34.83 0.69
CA ILE A 88 10.33 -33.64 0.48
C ILE A 88 10.09 -33.07 -0.94
N ILE A 89 10.12 -33.94 -1.96
CA ILE A 89 9.87 -33.55 -3.36
C ILE A 89 8.47 -32.96 -3.52
N SER A 90 7.45 -33.59 -2.93
CA SER A 90 6.06 -33.13 -3.05
C SER A 90 5.84 -31.81 -2.33
N LYS A 91 6.49 -31.59 -1.17
CA LYS A 91 6.49 -30.30 -0.48
C LYS A 91 7.17 -29.22 -1.32
N ALA A 92 8.33 -29.51 -1.91
CA ALA A 92 9.04 -28.58 -2.78
C ALA A 92 8.22 -28.25 -4.04
N LEU A 93 7.58 -29.24 -4.67
CA LEU A 93 6.71 -29.05 -5.84
C LEU A 93 5.44 -28.24 -5.52
N PHE A 94 4.83 -28.51 -4.36
CA PHE A 94 3.68 -27.74 -3.87
C PHE A 94 4.06 -26.28 -3.62
N THR A 95 5.15 -26.04 -2.88
CA THR A 95 5.67 -24.68 -2.61
C THR A 95 5.99 -23.96 -3.93
N SER A 96 6.64 -24.66 -4.85
CA SER A 96 6.94 -24.16 -6.19
C SER A 96 5.67 -23.81 -6.98
N SER A 97 4.58 -24.56 -6.81
CA SER A 97 3.29 -24.25 -7.44
C SER A 97 2.68 -22.95 -6.89
N ILE A 98 2.80 -22.68 -5.59
CA ILE A 98 2.39 -21.41 -4.98
C ILE A 98 3.20 -20.24 -5.56
N PHE A 99 4.53 -20.39 -5.65
CA PHE A 99 5.38 -19.38 -6.28
C PHE A 99 5.11 -19.20 -7.77
N LEU A 100 4.80 -20.26 -8.51
CA LEU A 100 4.36 -20.14 -9.90
C LEU A 100 3.05 -19.33 -10.01
N GLY A 101 2.11 -19.54 -9.10
CA GLY A 101 0.91 -18.70 -8.99
C GLY A 101 1.26 -17.23 -8.74
N ALA A 102 2.18 -16.96 -7.80
CA ALA A 102 2.65 -15.60 -7.52
C ALA A 102 3.36 -14.97 -8.74
N ARG A 103 4.13 -15.75 -9.50
CA ARG A 103 4.77 -15.33 -10.76
C ARG A 103 3.74 -14.92 -11.80
N LEU A 104 2.71 -15.72 -12.03
CA LEU A 104 1.64 -15.42 -13.00
C LEU A 104 0.91 -14.11 -12.64
N VAL A 105 0.55 -13.93 -11.36
CA VAL A 105 -0.10 -12.71 -10.85
C VAL A 105 0.82 -11.49 -10.98
N SER A 106 2.10 -11.63 -10.62
CA SER A 106 3.10 -10.56 -10.74
C SER A 106 3.36 -10.18 -12.20
N GLN A 107 3.46 -11.17 -13.08
CA GLN A 107 3.65 -10.97 -14.51
C GLN A 107 2.54 -10.07 -15.10
N GLU A 108 1.29 -10.34 -14.73
CA GLU A 108 0.14 -9.55 -15.14
C GLU A 108 0.17 -8.13 -14.55
N TYR A 109 0.52 -7.98 -13.27
CA TYR A 109 0.72 -6.68 -12.63
C TYR A 109 1.77 -5.82 -13.34
N VAL A 110 2.92 -6.42 -13.70
CA VAL A 110 4.04 -5.74 -14.36
C VAL A 110 3.67 -5.32 -15.78
N LEU A 111 2.97 -6.17 -16.53
CA LEU A 111 2.43 -5.82 -17.85
C LEU A 111 1.53 -4.60 -17.76
N LEU A 112 0.57 -4.61 -16.83
CA LEU A 112 -0.30 -3.47 -16.62
C LEU A 112 0.51 -2.21 -16.32
N SER A 113 1.56 -2.32 -15.50
CA SER A 113 2.41 -1.18 -15.09
C SER A 113 3.29 -0.60 -16.21
N THR A 114 3.50 -1.32 -17.31
CA THR A 114 4.40 -0.94 -18.41
C THR A 114 3.66 -0.52 -19.68
N ILE A 115 2.37 -0.81 -19.79
CA ILE A 115 1.54 -0.47 -20.96
C ILE A 115 1.08 1.01 -20.92
N ASN A 116 1.07 1.67 -22.07
CA ASN A 116 0.50 3.02 -22.23
C ASN A 116 -1.03 2.97 -22.01
N LYS A 117 -1.48 3.56 -20.90
CA LYS A 117 -2.89 3.61 -20.45
C LYS A 117 -3.87 4.17 -21.49
N LEU A 118 -3.41 5.00 -22.43
CA LEU A 118 -4.25 5.63 -23.46
C LEU A 118 -4.49 4.73 -24.69
N ILE A 119 -3.66 3.70 -24.90
CA ILE A 119 -3.67 2.88 -26.13
C ILE A 119 -4.42 1.56 -25.93
N TYR A 120 -4.47 1.06 -24.71
CA TYR A 120 -5.15 -0.20 -24.39
C TYR A 120 -6.46 0.05 -23.64
N ASN A 121 -7.57 0.00 -24.37
CA ASN A 121 -8.85 -0.43 -23.80
C ASN A 121 -8.71 -1.93 -23.47
N VAL A 122 -8.07 -2.24 -22.34
CA VAL A 122 -8.02 -3.61 -21.84
C VAL A 122 -9.44 -4.00 -21.46
N ASP A 123 -10.08 -4.84 -22.29
CA ASP A 123 -11.39 -5.41 -21.99
C ASP A 123 -11.21 -6.44 -20.86
N LEU A 124 -11.17 -5.95 -19.62
CA LEU A 124 -11.06 -6.77 -18.41
C LEU A 124 -12.29 -7.67 -18.30
N ARG A 125 -12.13 -8.96 -18.60
CA ARG A 125 -13.13 -9.99 -18.34
C ARG A 125 -12.79 -10.73 -17.07
N VAL A 126 -12.81 -10.00 -15.98
CA VAL A 126 -12.93 -10.65 -14.68
C VAL A 126 -14.35 -11.20 -14.56
N PHE A 127 -14.55 -12.31 -13.83
CA PHE A 127 -15.88 -12.85 -13.54
C PHE A 127 -16.82 -11.72 -13.10
N LYS A 128 -17.82 -11.43 -13.94
CA LYS A 128 -18.80 -10.37 -13.68
C LYS A 128 -19.98 -10.98 -12.96
N PHE A 129 -20.32 -10.41 -11.80
CA PHE A 129 -21.59 -10.67 -11.15
C PHE A 129 -22.56 -9.55 -11.54
N GLY A 130 -23.34 -9.75 -12.60
CA GLY A 130 -24.23 -8.73 -13.16
C GLY A 130 -23.53 -7.79 -14.16
N ASN A 131 -23.84 -6.49 -14.12
CA ASN A 131 -23.41 -5.49 -15.11
C ASN A 131 -22.14 -4.71 -14.71
N GLU A 132 -21.15 -5.37 -14.13
CA GLU A 132 -19.95 -4.70 -13.62
C GLU A 132 -18.96 -4.32 -14.74
N LYS A 133 -18.46 -3.08 -14.70
CA LYS A 133 -17.27 -2.63 -15.43
C LYS A 133 -16.15 -2.44 -14.41
N PHE A 134 -15.05 -3.16 -14.58
CA PHE A 134 -13.89 -3.01 -13.71
C PHE A 134 -12.94 -1.96 -14.26
N SER A 135 -12.45 -1.09 -13.38
CA SER A 135 -11.38 -0.17 -13.76
C SER A 135 -10.04 -0.91 -13.72
N TYR A 136 -9.13 -0.50 -14.60
CA TYR A 136 -7.74 -0.96 -14.61
C TYR A 136 -7.08 -0.87 -13.23
N HIS A 137 -7.39 0.18 -12.46
CA HIS A 137 -6.78 0.41 -11.16
C HIS A 137 -7.20 -0.64 -10.11
N ILE A 138 -8.50 -0.98 -10.08
CA ILE A 138 -9.05 -2.00 -9.16
C ILE A 138 -8.44 -3.38 -9.46
N TYR A 139 -8.28 -3.72 -10.74
CA TYR A 139 -7.66 -4.99 -11.13
C TYR A 139 -6.19 -5.08 -10.72
N LYS A 140 -5.41 -4.02 -11.01
CA LYS A 140 -3.99 -3.92 -10.60
C LYS A 140 -3.83 -4.04 -9.08
N LYS A 141 -4.77 -3.48 -8.31
CA LYS A 141 -4.80 -3.60 -6.85
C LYS A 141 -5.07 -5.05 -6.40
N SER A 142 -6.08 -5.71 -6.95
CA SER A 142 -6.40 -7.09 -6.62
C SER A 142 -5.24 -8.06 -6.89
N LEU A 143 -4.53 -7.87 -8.01
CA LEU A 143 -3.30 -8.61 -8.32
C LEU A 143 -2.22 -8.39 -7.25
N LYS A 144 -2.01 -7.14 -6.80
CA LYS A 144 -1.05 -6.81 -5.75
C LYS A 144 -1.36 -7.56 -4.45
N GLU A 145 -2.59 -7.43 -3.96
CA GLU A 145 -3.01 -8.02 -2.68
C GLU A 145 -2.94 -9.55 -2.71
N TYR A 146 -3.31 -10.17 -3.84
CA TYR A 146 -3.21 -11.61 -3.96
C TYR A 146 -1.75 -12.10 -4.06
N TYR A 147 -0.88 -11.36 -4.74
CA TYR A 147 0.56 -11.64 -4.77
C TYR A 147 1.19 -11.57 -3.36
N GLU A 148 0.83 -10.56 -2.55
CA GLU A 148 1.30 -10.46 -1.16
C GLU A 148 0.94 -11.72 -0.37
N THR A 149 -0.31 -12.18 -0.47
CA THR A 149 -0.76 -13.40 0.21
C THR A 149 -0.03 -14.65 -0.30
N LEU A 150 0.03 -14.85 -1.62
CA LEU A 150 0.71 -16.01 -2.21
C LEU A 150 2.18 -16.07 -1.82
N SER A 151 2.88 -14.94 -1.91
CA SER A 151 4.30 -14.86 -1.57
C SER A 151 4.51 -15.05 -0.07
N THR A 152 3.70 -14.44 0.79
CA THR A 152 3.78 -14.61 2.25
C THR A 152 3.61 -16.08 2.65
N PHE A 153 2.59 -16.75 2.14
CA PHE A 153 2.40 -18.18 2.41
C PHE A 153 3.53 -19.02 1.79
N GLY A 154 3.98 -18.70 0.58
CA GLY A 154 5.11 -19.34 -0.09
C GLY A 154 6.38 -19.26 0.77
N TYR A 155 6.76 -18.06 1.22
CA TYR A 155 7.89 -17.84 2.13
C TYR A 155 7.72 -18.60 3.44
N PHE A 156 6.52 -18.57 4.02
CA PHE A 156 6.25 -19.23 5.30
C PHE A 156 6.48 -20.74 5.23
N ILE A 157 6.06 -21.41 4.14
CA ILE A 157 6.14 -22.87 3.99
C ILE A 157 7.42 -23.39 3.31
N MET A 158 8.18 -22.52 2.64
CA MET A 158 9.39 -22.88 1.90
C MET A 158 10.47 -23.49 2.81
N GLU A 159 11.11 -24.56 2.34
CA GLU A 159 12.26 -25.19 2.99
C GLU A 159 13.54 -24.97 2.20
N GLU A 160 14.64 -24.68 2.91
CA GLU A 160 15.98 -24.56 2.34
C GLU A 160 16.63 -25.95 2.21
N ASN A 161 16.18 -26.72 1.22
CA ASN A 161 16.78 -28.01 0.87
C ASN A 161 17.12 -28.07 -0.63
N GLU A 162 17.98 -29.02 -1.00
CA GLU A 162 18.46 -29.20 -2.37
C GLU A 162 17.32 -29.42 -3.38
N GLU A 163 16.23 -30.07 -2.97
CA GLU A 163 15.11 -30.36 -3.87
C GLU A 163 14.22 -29.15 -4.12
N THR A 164 14.03 -28.29 -3.11
CA THR A 164 13.40 -26.99 -3.30
C THR A 164 14.22 -26.16 -4.29
N LEU A 165 15.54 -26.08 -4.10
CA LEU A 165 16.43 -25.38 -5.04
C LEU A 165 16.29 -25.95 -6.46
N ASN A 166 16.49 -27.27 -6.63
CA ASN A 166 16.42 -27.95 -7.92
C ASN A 166 15.09 -27.72 -8.65
N ILE A 167 13.96 -27.75 -7.93
CA ILE A 167 12.63 -27.53 -8.51
C ILE A 167 12.45 -26.07 -8.91
N PHE A 168 12.87 -25.11 -8.08
CA PHE A 168 12.73 -23.69 -8.40
C PHE A 168 13.59 -23.28 -9.59
N GLU A 169 14.83 -23.79 -9.67
CA GLU A 169 15.73 -23.51 -10.78
C GLU A 169 15.14 -23.97 -12.12
N ARG A 170 14.40 -25.08 -12.11
CA ARG A 170 13.80 -25.70 -13.29
C ARG A 170 12.33 -25.32 -13.49
N MET A 171 11.80 -24.34 -12.75
CA MET A 171 10.38 -23.97 -12.80
C MET A 171 9.91 -23.59 -14.22
N ASP A 172 10.73 -22.89 -15.00
CA ASP A 172 10.42 -22.55 -16.39
C ASP A 172 10.38 -23.79 -17.28
N GLU A 173 11.39 -24.67 -17.17
CA GLU A 173 11.43 -25.96 -17.87
C GLU A 173 10.22 -26.83 -17.52
N TYR A 174 9.82 -26.84 -16.25
CA TYR A 174 8.68 -27.62 -15.75
C TYR A 174 7.35 -27.04 -16.20
N SER A 175 7.24 -25.71 -16.31
CA SER A 175 6.11 -25.04 -16.95
C SER A 175 6.01 -25.42 -18.43
N GLU A 176 7.13 -25.37 -19.14
CA GLU A 176 7.20 -25.75 -20.55
C GLU A 176 6.96 -27.24 -20.79
N LYS A 177 7.33 -28.12 -19.87
CA LYS A 177 7.03 -29.56 -19.96
C LYS A 177 5.63 -29.92 -19.48
N ASN A 178 4.80 -28.93 -19.13
CA ASN A 178 3.48 -29.14 -18.55
C ASN A 178 3.56 -30.10 -17.34
N LEU A 179 4.46 -29.84 -16.39
CA LEU A 179 4.55 -30.61 -15.14
C LEU A 179 3.67 -30.00 -14.03
N TYR A 180 3.46 -28.69 -14.03
CA TYR A 180 2.54 -28.05 -13.08
C TYR A 180 1.09 -28.25 -13.48
N SER A 181 0.21 -28.48 -12.50
CA SER A 181 -1.24 -28.51 -12.67
C SER A 181 -1.88 -27.65 -11.60
N LEU A 182 -1.81 -26.32 -11.75
CA LEU A 182 -2.34 -25.38 -10.74
C LEU A 182 -3.84 -25.61 -10.48
N GLU A 183 -4.61 -26.02 -11.49
CA GLU A 183 -6.02 -26.42 -11.33
C GLU A 183 -6.23 -27.58 -10.34
N ALA A 184 -5.27 -28.49 -10.20
CA ALA A 184 -5.34 -29.57 -9.22
C ALA A 184 -5.25 -29.07 -7.77
N TYR A 185 -4.71 -27.86 -7.60
CA TYR A 185 -4.55 -27.13 -6.34
C TYR A 185 -5.57 -25.98 -6.22
N LYS A 186 -6.66 -26.00 -6.99
CA LYS A 186 -7.67 -24.93 -7.03
C LYS A 186 -8.16 -24.49 -5.65
N ASP A 187 -8.42 -25.44 -4.75
CA ASP A 187 -9.02 -25.15 -3.45
C ASP A 187 -8.11 -24.32 -2.54
N ILE A 188 -6.80 -24.60 -2.51
CA ILE A 188 -5.85 -23.82 -1.72
C ILE A 188 -5.68 -22.43 -2.29
N PHE A 189 -5.63 -22.28 -3.62
CA PHE A 189 -5.59 -20.96 -4.25
C PHE A 189 -6.86 -20.15 -3.92
N LEU A 190 -8.03 -20.79 -3.93
CA LEU A 190 -9.27 -20.14 -3.52
C LEU A 190 -9.26 -19.74 -2.03
N TYR A 191 -8.76 -20.59 -1.13
CA TYR A 191 -8.64 -20.25 0.30
C TYR A 191 -7.63 -19.13 0.55
N LEU A 192 -6.50 -19.10 -0.16
CA LEU A 192 -5.53 -18.01 -0.07
C LEU A 192 -6.11 -16.70 -0.62
N TRP A 193 -6.88 -16.75 -1.71
CA TRP A 193 -7.62 -15.60 -2.21
C TRP A 193 -8.63 -15.10 -1.17
N MET A 194 -9.39 -16.00 -0.54
CA MET A 194 -10.31 -15.64 0.54
C MET A 194 -9.57 -14.99 1.72
N TYR A 195 -8.45 -15.57 2.12
CA TYR A 195 -7.63 -15.11 3.25
C TYR A 195 -7.21 -13.66 3.08
N THR A 196 -6.83 -13.27 1.86
CA THR A 196 -6.43 -11.90 1.49
C THR A 196 -7.42 -10.86 2.04
N TYR A 197 -8.71 -11.03 1.76
CA TYR A 197 -9.73 -10.06 2.14
C TYR A 197 -10.25 -10.25 3.57
N ILE A 198 -10.33 -11.49 4.05
CA ILE A 198 -10.73 -11.80 5.43
C ILE A 198 -9.74 -11.19 6.43
N LYS A 199 -8.43 -11.35 6.19
CA LYS A 199 -7.38 -10.81 7.05
C LYS A 199 -7.55 -9.30 7.23
N PHE A 200 -7.65 -8.56 6.12
CA PHE A 200 -7.80 -7.10 6.15
C PHE A 200 -9.10 -6.65 6.83
N SER A 201 -10.19 -7.39 6.65
CA SER A 201 -11.45 -7.17 7.37
C SER A 201 -11.29 -7.33 8.89
N CYS A 202 -10.62 -8.40 9.33
CA CYS A 202 -10.31 -8.63 10.75
C CYS A 202 -9.39 -7.56 11.32
N ASP A 203 -8.28 -7.24 10.64
CA ASP A 203 -7.31 -6.24 11.08
C ASP A 203 -7.96 -4.87 11.30
N LEU A 204 -8.83 -4.45 10.37
CA LEU A 204 -9.55 -3.18 10.49
C LEU A 204 -10.63 -3.22 11.58
N SER A 205 -11.34 -4.35 11.73
CA SER A 205 -12.33 -4.55 12.78
C SER A 205 -11.70 -4.50 14.17
N ASP A 206 -10.58 -5.22 14.37
CA ASP A 206 -9.75 -5.15 15.57
C ASP A 206 -9.25 -3.73 15.83
N TYR A 207 -8.88 -3.02 14.76
CA TYR A 207 -8.43 -1.64 14.87
C TYR A 207 -9.54 -0.71 15.35
N LYS A 208 -10.71 -0.73 14.70
CA LYS A 208 -11.87 0.10 15.10
C LYS A 208 -12.30 -0.21 16.54
N PHE A 209 -12.39 -1.49 16.89
CA PHE A 209 -12.83 -1.91 18.21
C PHE A 209 -11.95 -1.35 19.33
N LYS A 210 -10.63 -1.20 19.12
CA LYS A 210 -9.72 -0.57 20.10
C LYS A 210 -10.04 0.90 20.40
N TYR A 211 -10.75 1.60 19.51
CA TYR A 211 -11.14 3.01 19.69
C TYR A 211 -12.61 3.18 20.07
N ASP A 212 -13.44 2.19 19.74
CA ASP A 212 -14.87 2.19 19.99
C ASP A 212 -15.27 0.79 20.48
N ASP A 213 -15.08 0.56 21.79
CA ASP A 213 -15.28 -0.71 22.50
C ASP A 213 -16.75 -1.16 22.54
N THR A 214 -17.67 -0.42 21.90
CA THR A 214 -19.10 -0.70 21.93
C THR A 214 -19.44 -1.95 21.13
N LYS A 215 -18.89 -2.10 19.91
CA LYS A 215 -19.12 -3.28 19.05
C LYS A 215 -18.09 -3.39 17.94
N ARG A 216 -17.71 -4.63 17.61
CA ARG A 216 -16.95 -4.93 16.39
C ARG A 216 -17.79 -4.66 15.15
N VAL A 217 -17.28 -3.80 14.27
CA VAL A 217 -17.84 -3.52 12.95
C VAL A 217 -17.02 -4.26 11.90
N TYR A 218 -17.70 -4.73 10.86
CA TYR A 218 -17.10 -5.43 9.73
C TYR A 218 -17.53 -4.76 8.42
N PRO A 219 -16.72 -4.84 7.36
CA PRO A 219 -17.11 -4.35 6.04
C PRO A 219 -18.28 -5.14 5.50
N LYS A 220 -19.11 -4.51 4.67
CA LYS A 220 -20.15 -5.25 3.92
C LYS A 220 -19.55 -6.03 2.77
N ILE A 221 -20.19 -7.13 2.41
CA ILE A 221 -19.75 -7.94 1.27
C ILE A 221 -20.34 -7.39 -0.04
N LYS A 222 -19.46 -7.00 -0.95
CA LYS A 222 -19.81 -6.72 -2.36
C LYS A 222 -19.63 -8.00 -3.17
N ASN A 223 -20.54 -8.29 -4.10
CA ASN A 223 -20.38 -9.39 -5.06
C ASN A 223 -19.38 -9.02 -6.18
N ASN A 224 -18.23 -8.43 -5.83
CA ASN A 224 -17.21 -7.98 -6.76
C ASN A 224 -15.91 -8.70 -6.41
N VAL A 225 -15.40 -9.53 -7.33
CA VAL A 225 -14.22 -10.39 -7.07
C VAL A 225 -12.90 -9.64 -7.01
N LEU A 226 -12.86 -8.38 -7.42
CA LEU A 226 -11.67 -7.54 -7.31
C LEU A 226 -11.72 -6.64 -6.08
N SER A 227 -12.91 -6.45 -5.51
CA SER A 227 -13.14 -5.61 -4.34
C SER A 227 -14.32 -6.17 -3.52
N PRO A 228 -14.15 -7.35 -2.91
CA PRO A 228 -15.25 -8.07 -2.26
C PRO A 228 -15.68 -7.45 -0.92
N MET A 229 -14.87 -6.55 -0.36
CA MET A 229 -15.13 -5.87 0.91
C MET A 229 -15.45 -4.40 0.67
N ASP A 230 -16.52 -3.93 1.31
CA ASP A 230 -16.91 -2.52 1.34
C ASP A 230 -16.57 -1.90 2.70
N TYR A 231 -15.46 -1.17 2.72
CA TYR A 231 -14.97 -0.54 3.94
C TYR A 231 -15.65 0.79 4.27
N ASP A 232 -16.39 1.40 3.33
CA ASP A 232 -17.05 2.68 3.55
C ASP A 232 -18.12 2.58 4.66
N LYS A 233 -18.73 1.39 4.78
CA LYS A 233 -19.70 1.04 5.82
C LYS A 233 -19.15 1.12 7.24
N PHE A 234 -17.83 1.21 7.45
CA PHE A 234 -17.26 1.53 8.76
C PHE A 234 -17.62 2.93 9.26
N PHE A 235 -17.99 3.82 8.34
CA PHE A 235 -18.27 5.24 8.59
C PHE A 235 -19.74 5.61 8.33
N ASP A 236 -20.60 4.61 8.09
CA ASP A 236 -22.03 4.82 7.96
C ASP A 236 -22.66 4.74 9.36
N GLU A 237 -23.33 5.82 9.76
CA GLU A 237 -24.12 5.84 10.99
C GLU A 237 -25.59 5.49 10.68
N GLU A 238 -26.20 4.57 11.44
CA GLU A 238 -27.61 4.21 11.28
C GLU A 238 -28.51 5.43 11.50
N GLY A 239 -29.41 5.72 10.54
CA GLY A 239 -30.32 6.89 10.59
C GLY A 239 -29.85 8.12 9.81
N PHE A 240 -28.68 8.08 9.16
CA PHE A 240 -28.06 9.22 8.47
C PHE A 240 -27.91 9.04 6.95
N GLU A 241 -28.81 8.31 6.29
CA GLU A 241 -28.74 8.01 4.85
C GLU A 241 -28.67 9.26 3.95
N GLU A 242 -29.41 10.32 4.28
CA GLU A 242 -29.39 11.58 3.53
C GLU A 242 -28.06 12.33 3.70
N GLU A 243 -27.47 12.28 4.89
CA GLU A 243 -26.14 12.86 5.15
C GLU A 243 -25.04 12.07 4.44
N ASN A 244 -25.16 10.75 4.35
CA ASN A 244 -24.24 9.91 3.59
C ASN A 244 -24.27 10.22 2.08
N LEU A 245 -25.45 10.47 1.49
CA LEU A 245 -25.56 10.89 0.09
C LEU A 245 -24.96 12.28 -0.15
N LYS A 246 -25.19 13.24 0.77
CA LYS A 246 -24.55 14.58 0.72
C LYS A 246 -23.03 14.48 0.85
N LYS A 247 -22.55 13.55 1.68
CA LYS A 247 -21.13 13.25 1.89
C LYS A 247 -20.48 12.70 0.64
N GLU A 248 -21.07 11.72 -0.02
CA GLU A 248 -20.57 11.17 -1.30
C GLU A 248 -20.45 12.26 -2.38
N SER A 249 -21.48 13.09 -2.53
CA SER A 249 -21.47 14.23 -3.45
C SER A 249 -20.35 15.24 -3.13
N THR A 250 -20.15 15.56 -1.85
CA THR A 250 -19.09 16.47 -1.40
C THR A 250 -17.69 15.91 -1.70
N VAL A 251 -17.47 14.62 -1.44
CA VAL A 251 -16.20 13.95 -1.74
C VAL A 251 -15.92 13.96 -3.25
N GLN A 252 -16.95 13.75 -4.07
CA GLN A 252 -16.82 13.80 -5.52
C GLN A 252 -16.48 15.21 -6.02
N ASP A 253 -17.20 16.24 -5.56
CA ASP A 253 -16.92 17.66 -5.88
C ASP A 253 -15.46 18.03 -5.54
N LEU A 254 -14.97 17.58 -4.38
CA LEU A 254 -13.60 17.83 -3.94
C LEU A 254 -12.59 17.19 -4.91
N ARG A 255 -12.83 15.94 -5.36
CA ARG A 255 -11.94 15.23 -6.29
C ARG A 255 -11.79 15.93 -7.64
N ASP A 256 -12.88 16.45 -8.18
CA ASP A 256 -12.91 17.06 -9.51
C ASP A 256 -12.14 18.40 -9.57
N TRP A 257 -11.86 19.02 -8.43
CA TRP A 257 -11.13 20.30 -8.30
C TRP A 257 -9.65 20.13 -7.93
N SER A 258 -9.11 18.93 -8.03
CA SER A 258 -7.72 18.65 -7.64
C SER A 258 -6.68 19.43 -8.46
N LEU A 259 -5.70 20.04 -7.77
CA LEU A 259 -4.63 20.84 -8.39
C LEU A 259 -3.43 19.96 -8.80
N GLU A 260 -3.35 19.59 -10.08
CA GLU A 260 -2.22 18.83 -10.68
C GLU A 260 -0.81 19.40 -10.36
N PRO A 261 -0.56 20.74 -10.38
CA PRO A 261 0.78 21.28 -10.11
C PRO A 261 1.33 20.96 -8.71
N TYR A 262 0.44 20.70 -7.75
CA TYR A 262 0.83 20.34 -6.39
C TYR A 262 1.48 18.95 -6.35
N TYR A 263 0.85 17.97 -7.01
CA TYR A 263 1.37 16.60 -7.09
C TYR A 263 2.72 16.54 -7.79
N ILE A 264 2.89 17.27 -8.90
CA ILE A 264 4.17 17.33 -9.62
C ILE A 264 5.30 17.84 -8.71
N THR A 265 5.02 18.86 -7.87
CA THR A 265 6.01 19.40 -6.95
C THR A 265 6.47 18.35 -5.94
N LEU A 266 5.53 17.58 -5.39
CA LEU A 266 5.82 16.51 -4.45
C LEU A 266 6.56 15.34 -5.08
N GLU A 267 6.17 14.91 -6.28
CA GLU A 267 6.85 13.86 -7.01
C GLU A 267 8.32 14.19 -7.27
N ASN A 268 8.62 15.46 -7.58
CA ASN A 268 9.99 15.92 -7.74
C ASN A 268 10.78 15.84 -6.41
N LYS A 269 10.17 16.27 -5.29
CA LYS A 269 10.79 16.16 -3.95
C LYS A 269 11.06 14.71 -3.54
N ILE A 270 10.12 13.81 -3.80
CA ILE A 270 10.28 12.36 -3.58
C ILE A 270 11.51 11.85 -4.32
N ARG A 271 11.64 12.22 -5.61
CA ARG A 271 12.78 11.83 -6.45
C ARG A 271 14.11 12.35 -5.91
N ASP A 272 14.14 13.60 -5.44
CA ASP A 272 15.34 14.20 -4.86
C ASP A 272 15.75 13.49 -3.56
N TYR A 273 14.79 13.11 -2.72
CA TYR A 273 15.07 12.37 -1.49
C TYR A 273 15.64 10.98 -1.71
N TYR A 274 15.26 10.28 -2.78
CA TYR A 274 15.91 9.01 -3.11
C TYR A 274 17.40 9.15 -3.39
N LYS A 275 17.81 10.27 -4.00
CA LYS A 275 19.22 10.54 -4.29
C LYS A 275 20.02 10.88 -3.04
N GLU A 276 19.40 11.53 -2.07
CA GLU A 276 20.05 11.98 -0.83
C GLU A 276 20.10 10.93 0.29
N LEU A 277 19.13 10.03 0.35
CA LEU A 277 19.02 9.09 1.46
C LEU A 277 20.01 7.95 1.29
N ASN A 278 20.91 7.82 2.25
CA ASN A 278 21.82 6.68 2.33
C ASN A 278 21.05 5.44 2.78
N LEU A 279 21.10 4.38 1.97
CA LEU A 279 20.64 3.06 2.36
C LEU A 279 21.53 2.54 3.49
N VAL A 280 22.86 2.46 3.24
CA VAL A 280 23.91 2.13 4.23
C VAL A 280 25.26 2.65 3.75
N GLY A 281 26.07 3.16 4.68
CA GLY A 281 27.44 3.60 4.39
C GLY A 281 27.44 4.69 3.31
N THR A 282 28.06 4.40 2.17
CA THR A 282 28.14 5.27 0.98
C THR A 282 27.08 4.98 -0.07
N VAL A 283 26.27 3.93 0.11
CA VAL A 283 25.26 3.52 -0.88
C VAL A 283 23.98 4.32 -0.67
N SER A 284 23.57 5.08 -1.68
CA SER A 284 22.29 5.79 -1.68
C SER A 284 21.12 4.88 -2.05
N LEU A 285 19.90 5.31 -1.73
CA LEU A 285 18.67 4.59 -2.07
C LEU A 285 18.43 4.59 -3.59
N ASP A 286 18.82 5.65 -4.30
CA ASP A 286 18.79 5.70 -5.77
C ASP A 286 19.78 4.72 -6.40
N GLU A 287 21.00 4.62 -5.86
CA GLU A 287 22.01 3.65 -6.29
C GLU A 287 21.53 2.21 -6.12
N TYR A 288 20.89 1.92 -4.99
CA TYR A 288 20.24 0.63 -4.76
C TYR A 288 19.22 0.30 -5.87
N PHE A 289 18.41 1.26 -6.29
CA PHE A 289 17.41 1.07 -7.35
C PHE A 289 18.05 0.85 -8.73
N ILE A 290 19.17 1.52 -9.02
CA ILE A 290 19.93 1.34 -10.25
C ILE A 290 20.51 -0.08 -10.30
N VAL A 291 21.18 -0.52 -9.24
CA VAL A 291 21.78 -1.86 -9.18
C VAL A 291 20.71 -2.96 -9.22
N ALA A 292 19.57 -2.76 -8.54
CA ALA A 292 18.44 -3.70 -8.61
C ALA A 292 17.90 -3.85 -10.05
N ASP A 293 17.90 -2.77 -10.85
CA ASP A 293 17.50 -2.81 -12.26
C ASP A 293 18.48 -3.62 -13.13
N GLU A 294 19.78 -3.51 -12.86
CA GLU A 294 20.80 -4.31 -13.53
C GLU A 294 20.71 -5.80 -13.14
N ILE A 295 20.54 -6.10 -11.85
CA ILE A 295 20.30 -7.47 -11.37
C ILE A 295 19.07 -8.06 -12.07
N LYS A 296 17.98 -7.30 -12.17
CA LYS A 296 16.78 -7.72 -12.91
C LYS A 296 17.10 -8.09 -14.37
N LYS A 297 17.90 -7.29 -15.09
CA LYS A 297 18.31 -7.57 -16.48
C LYS A 297 19.11 -8.88 -16.59
N ILE A 298 19.96 -9.16 -15.60
CA ILE A 298 20.72 -10.42 -15.53
C ILE A 298 19.76 -11.62 -15.38
N TYR A 299 18.74 -11.50 -14.51
CA TYR A 299 17.73 -12.53 -14.30
C TYR A 299 16.76 -12.74 -15.49
N LEU A 300 16.76 -11.87 -16.50
CA LEU A 300 16.00 -12.09 -17.75
C LEU A 300 16.52 -13.27 -18.56
N LYS A 301 17.81 -13.57 -18.44
CA LYS A 301 18.49 -14.59 -19.24
C LYS A 301 18.53 -15.94 -18.52
N ASN A 302 18.76 -15.93 -17.21
CA ASN A 302 18.75 -17.13 -16.37
C ASN A 302 18.09 -16.80 -15.03
N THR A 303 17.39 -17.75 -14.43
CA THR A 303 16.68 -17.59 -13.14
C THR A 303 17.57 -17.79 -11.91
N LYS A 304 18.85 -18.15 -12.11
CA LYS A 304 19.81 -18.45 -11.02
C LYS A 304 21.21 -17.97 -11.33
N TYR A 305 21.91 -17.53 -10.28
CA TYR A 305 23.33 -17.17 -10.31
C TYR A 305 23.96 -17.42 -8.95
N ASN A 306 25.25 -17.73 -8.89
CA ASN A 306 25.96 -17.60 -7.61
C ASN A 306 26.34 -16.13 -7.36
N VAL A 307 26.59 -15.78 -6.09
CA VAL A 307 26.93 -14.39 -5.69
C VAL A 307 28.17 -13.88 -6.44
N LEU A 308 29.16 -14.73 -6.65
CA LEU A 308 30.42 -14.40 -7.33
C LEU A 308 30.25 -14.10 -8.82
N GLU A 309 29.27 -14.71 -9.49
CA GLU A 309 28.93 -14.47 -10.89
C GLU A 309 28.20 -13.14 -11.06
N LEU A 310 27.27 -12.85 -10.15
CA LEU A 310 26.55 -11.57 -10.15
C LEU A 310 27.50 -10.41 -9.94
N SER A 311 28.40 -10.50 -8.96
CA SER A 311 29.40 -9.47 -8.71
C SER A 311 30.23 -9.22 -9.96
N LYS A 312 30.87 -10.24 -10.54
CA LYS A 312 31.66 -10.12 -11.77
C LYS A 312 30.92 -9.55 -12.98
N THR A 313 29.62 -9.81 -13.11
CA THR A 313 28.80 -9.34 -14.25
C THR A 313 28.45 -7.86 -14.11
N LEU A 314 28.13 -7.42 -12.90
CA LEU A 314 27.77 -6.03 -12.59
C LEU A 314 28.97 -5.07 -12.72
N PHE A 315 30.21 -5.55 -12.60
CA PHE A 315 31.45 -4.74 -12.72
C PHE A 315 32.01 -4.55 -14.13
N THR A 316 31.28 -4.88 -15.19
CA THR A 316 31.80 -4.73 -16.57
C THR A 316 31.55 -3.34 -17.15
N GLU A 317 32.43 -2.84 -18.03
CA GLU A 317 32.22 -1.58 -18.79
C GLU A 317 30.90 -1.59 -19.58
N ALA A 318 30.37 -2.78 -19.91
CA ALA A 318 29.05 -2.94 -20.53
C ALA A 318 27.87 -2.80 -19.54
N GLY A 319 28.09 -3.04 -18.23
CA GLY A 319 27.16 -2.74 -17.13
C GLY A 319 27.29 -1.31 -16.60
N ALA A 320 28.36 -0.58 -16.96
CA ALA A 320 28.60 0.82 -16.64
C ALA A 320 27.74 1.79 -17.49
N VAL A 321 26.47 1.44 -17.74
CA VAL A 321 25.45 2.40 -18.20
C VAL A 321 25.01 3.31 -17.03
N SER A 322 25.43 2.98 -15.80
CA SER A 322 25.34 3.86 -14.63
C SER A 322 26.54 4.82 -14.55
N GLU A 323 26.30 6.08 -14.21
CA GLU A 323 27.33 7.13 -14.11
C GLU A 323 28.40 6.85 -13.03
N LYS A 324 28.17 5.87 -12.13
CA LYS A 324 29.05 5.46 -11.04
C LYS A 324 29.44 3.98 -11.19
N ILE A 325 30.74 3.68 -11.07
CA ILE A 325 31.24 2.31 -10.89
C ILE A 325 31.14 1.97 -9.40
N TYR A 326 30.33 0.97 -9.05
CA TYR A 326 30.18 0.47 -7.68
C TYR A 326 31.40 -0.35 -7.24
N THR A 327 31.62 -0.51 -5.93
CA THR A 327 32.60 -1.49 -5.41
C THR A 327 31.97 -2.86 -5.15
N ASN A 328 32.79 -3.91 -5.04
CA ASN A 328 32.34 -5.26 -4.64
C ASN A 328 31.53 -5.22 -3.34
N GLU A 329 32.01 -4.47 -2.35
CA GLU A 329 31.36 -4.35 -1.05
C GLU A 329 30.00 -3.68 -1.13
N GLU A 330 29.85 -2.64 -1.96
CA GLU A 330 28.57 -1.94 -2.19
C GLU A 330 27.55 -2.88 -2.86
N ILE A 331 27.97 -3.64 -3.87
CA ILE A 331 27.09 -4.60 -4.56
C ILE A 331 26.69 -5.76 -3.64
N ASP A 332 27.66 -6.36 -2.94
CA ASP A 332 27.39 -7.44 -1.98
C ASP A 332 26.40 -6.98 -0.90
N PHE A 333 26.51 -5.72 -0.48
CA PHE A 333 25.58 -5.14 0.47
C PHE A 333 24.16 -4.98 -0.11
N ILE A 334 24.04 -4.45 -1.33
CA ILE A 334 22.74 -4.31 -2.02
C ILE A 334 22.09 -5.67 -2.25
N ILE A 335 22.86 -6.66 -2.71
CA ILE A 335 22.38 -8.03 -2.89
C ILE A 335 21.84 -8.57 -1.58
N LYS A 336 22.56 -8.43 -0.45
CA LYS A 336 22.06 -8.86 0.87
C LYS A 336 20.74 -8.19 1.25
N TYR A 337 20.53 -6.94 0.87
CA TYR A 337 19.27 -6.24 1.15
C TYR A 337 18.10 -6.76 0.30
N LEU A 338 18.38 -7.19 -0.93
CA LEU A 338 17.40 -7.79 -1.85
C LEU A 338 17.15 -9.28 -1.58
N THR A 339 17.97 -9.91 -0.74
CA THR A 339 17.97 -11.36 -0.55
C THR A 339 17.21 -11.78 0.70
N PHE A 340 16.26 -12.68 0.49
CA PHE A 340 15.57 -13.45 1.51
C PHE A 340 16.44 -14.64 1.91
N ASP A 341 17.35 -14.40 2.85
CA ASP A 341 18.10 -15.43 3.57
C ASP A 341 17.24 -15.92 4.73
N ARG A 342 16.81 -17.19 4.67
CA ARG A 342 16.00 -17.82 5.70
C ARG A 342 16.82 -18.82 6.48
N LYS A 343 17.98 -18.40 7.04
CA LYS A 343 18.62 -19.14 8.14
C LYS A 343 17.52 -19.60 9.10
N PHE A 344 17.32 -20.91 9.14
CA PHE A 344 16.14 -21.53 9.75
C PHE A 344 15.88 -21.03 11.18
N GLU A 345 16.95 -20.69 11.89
CA GLU A 345 16.96 -20.13 13.24
C GLU A 345 16.27 -18.75 13.35
N ASP A 346 16.41 -17.88 12.34
CA ASP A 346 15.95 -16.49 12.37
C ASP A 346 14.43 -16.37 12.15
N TYR A 347 13.80 -17.37 11.52
CA TYR A 347 12.39 -17.30 11.07
C TYR A 347 11.49 -18.38 11.65
N LYS A 348 12.02 -19.36 12.40
CA LYS A 348 11.25 -20.47 13.00
C LYS A 348 10.11 -19.99 13.92
N ASN A 349 10.29 -18.85 14.58
CA ASN A 349 9.36 -18.30 15.55
C ASN A 349 8.53 -17.12 15.02
N LEU A 350 8.72 -16.72 13.76
CA LEU A 350 7.99 -15.60 13.18
C LEU A 350 6.56 -16.00 12.79
N LYS A 351 5.63 -15.09 13.03
CA LYS A 351 4.22 -15.24 12.64
C LYS A 351 4.10 -15.00 11.14
N LEU A 352 3.04 -15.53 10.53
CA LEU A 352 2.73 -15.29 9.11
C LEU A 352 2.75 -13.79 8.75
N ASP A 353 2.26 -12.94 9.64
CA ASP A 353 2.19 -11.48 9.46
C ASP A 353 3.57 -10.82 9.28
N ASP A 354 4.63 -11.41 9.84
CA ASP A 354 5.98 -10.84 9.76
C ASP A 354 6.53 -10.89 8.32
N PHE A 355 6.03 -11.80 7.48
CA PHE A 355 6.50 -11.99 6.11
C PHE A 355 5.91 -10.98 5.11
N TYR A 356 4.75 -10.37 5.39
CA TYR A 356 4.09 -9.44 4.46
C TYR A 356 4.97 -8.23 4.10
N ASN A 357 5.79 -7.76 5.04
CA ASN A 357 6.71 -6.65 4.81
C ASN A 357 7.96 -7.04 4.03
N GLU A 358 8.35 -8.31 4.08
CA GLU A 358 9.57 -8.81 3.43
C GLU A 358 9.36 -9.09 1.94
N VAL A 359 8.11 -9.37 1.53
CA VAL A 359 7.76 -9.69 0.13
C VAL A 359 8.35 -8.69 -0.87
N TYR A 360 8.25 -7.39 -0.56
CA TYR A 360 8.77 -6.35 -1.44
C TYR A 360 10.20 -5.96 -1.19
N LYS A 361 10.75 -6.26 -0.01
CA LYS A 361 12.13 -5.88 0.34
C LYS A 361 13.14 -6.88 -0.18
N ARG A 362 12.75 -8.16 -0.21
CA ARG A 362 13.64 -9.28 -0.45
C ARG A 362 13.15 -10.20 -1.58
N PRO A 363 13.13 -9.74 -2.84
CA PRO A 363 12.62 -10.53 -3.98
C PRO A 363 13.54 -11.68 -4.44
N ILE A 364 14.76 -11.79 -3.92
CA ILE A 364 15.75 -12.81 -4.31
C ILE A 364 15.81 -13.87 -3.22
N PHE A 365 15.71 -15.15 -3.59
CA PHE A 365 15.81 -16.27 -2.67
C PHE A 365 17.27 -16.71 -2.54
N GLU A 366 17.74 -16.87 -1.30
CA GLU A 366 19.04 -17.49 -1.02
C GLU A 366 18.89 -18.99 -0.80
N PHE A 367 19.77 -19.77 -1.43
CA PHE A 367 19.92 -21.20 -1.16
C PHE A 367 21.39 -21.54 -1.02
N LYS A 368 21.67 -22.70 -0.40
CA LYS A 368 22.99 -23.32 -0.42
C LYS A 368 22.95 -24.58 -1.26
N ASN A 369 23.87 -24.67 -2.22
CA ASN A 369 24.02 -25.91 -3.00
C ASN A 369 24.74 -26.99 -2.18
N SER A 370 24.94 -28.17 -2.77
CA SER A 370 25.65 -29.30 -2.17
C SER A 370 27.11 -29.00 -1.79
N ASN A 371 27.75 -28.02 -2.43
CA ASN A 371 29.10 -27.54 -2.09
C ASN A 371 29.11 -26.45 -1.00
N LYS A 372 27.94 -26.05 -0.49
CA LYS A 372 27.72 -24.92 0.44
C LYS A 372 28.00 -23.54 -0.17
N ASP A 373 28.05 -23.43 -1.49
CA ASP A 373 28.08 -22.14 -2.17
C ASP A 373 26.69 -21.49 -2.10
N ILE A 374 26.67 -20.17 -1.99
CA ILE A 374 25.44 -19.38 -1.99
C ILE A 374 24.94 -19.24 -3.42
N VAL A 375 23.75 -19.79 -3.67
CA VAL A 375 23.01 -19.69 -4.93
C VAL A 375 21.85 -18.72 -4.73
N LEU A 376 21.77 -17.72 -5.59
CA LEU A 376 20.70 -16.74 -5.61
C LEU A 376 19.75 -17.05 -6.74
N LEU A 377 18.49 -17.25 -6.40
CA LEU A 377 17.41 -17.55 -7.33
C LEU A 377 16.40 -16.42 -7.29
N SER A 378 15.96 -15.94 -8.46
CA SER A 378 14.85 -15.00 -8.52
C SER A 378 14.18 -15.04 -9.88
N PHE A 379 13.01 -14.42 -9.95
CA PHE A 379 12.25 -14.24 -11.17
C PHE A 379 12.16 -12.74 -11.47
N PRO A 380 12.40 -12.30 -12.72
CA PRO A 380 12.47 -10.88 -13.07
C PRO A 380 11.19 -10.11 -12.71
N GLU A 381 10.02 -10.73 -12.80
CA GLU A 381 8.73 -10.16 -12.38
C GLU A 381 8.66 -9.84 -10.88
N PHE A 382 9.30 -10.64 -10.01
CA PHE A 382 9.33 -10.37 -8.56
C PHE A 382 10.21 -9.17 -8.24
N ILE A 383 11.39 -9.09 -8.87
CA ILE A 383 12.30 -7.95 -8.71
C ILE A 383 11.62 -6.68 -9.24
N TRP A 384 10.95 -6.75 -10.40
CA TRP A 384 10.21 -5.62 -10.95
C TRP A 384 9.07 -5.17 -10.03
N MET A 385 8.24 -6.10 -9.58
CA MET A 385 7.13 -5.79 -8.68
C MET A 385 7.64 -5.15 -7.38
N SER A 386 8.67 -5.73 -6.77
CA SER A 386 9.32 -5.19 -5.58
C SER A 386 9.86 -3.78 -5.79
N TYR A 387 10.62 -3.58 -6.86
CA TYR A 387 11.13 -2.26 -7.26
C TYR A 387 10.01 -1.22 -7.41
N HIS A 388 8.96 -1.57 -8.15
CA HIS A 388 7.84 -0.67 -8.38
C HIS A 388 7.10 -0.35 -7.07
N MET A 389 6.90 -1.34 -6.20
CA MET A 389 6.22 -1.14 -4.91
C MET A 389 7.04 -0.30 -3.94
N GLN A 390 8.35 -0.52 -3.86
CA GLN A 390 9.22 0.30 -3.01
C GLN A 390 9.28 1.76 -3.47
N LYS A 391 9.32 2.01 -4.79
CA LYS A 391 9.28 3.37 -5.35
C LYS A 391 7.91 4.04 -5.23
N GLN A 392 6.83 3.29 -5.45
CA GLN A 392 5.48 3.88 -5.45
C GLN A 392 4.92 4.05 -4.02
N TYR A 393 5.14 3.07 -3.15
CA TYR A 393 4.49 3.01 -1.83
C TYR A 393 5.48 3.10 -0.65
N HIS A 394 6.75 3.39 -0.93
CA HIS A 394 7.77 3.68 0.09
C HIS A 394 8.02 2.53 1.08
N PHE A 395 7.92 1.28 0.62
CA PHE A 395 8.11 0.07 1.42
C PHE A 395 9.58 -0.32 1.62
N PHE A 396 10.37 0.55 2.25
CA PHE A 396 11.78 0.30 2.57
C PHE A 396 12.01 0.05 4.08
N ASP A 397 13.27 0.05 4.53
CA ASP A 397 13.59 -0.10 5.94
C ASP A 397 12.85 0.93 6.80
N LYS A 398 12.39 0.51 7.98
CA LYS A 398 11.57 1.35 8.87
C LYS A 398 12.25 2.67 9.23
N THR A 399 13.57 2.65 9.43
CA THR A 399 14.36 3.82 9.80
C THR A 399 14.40 4.82 8.66
N LEU A 400 14.70 4.33 7.45
CA LEU A 400 14.71 5.14 6.24
C LEU A 400 13.32 5.71 5.96
N SER A 401 12.28 4.89 6.09
CA SER A 401 10.88 5.29 5.85
C SER A 401 10.47 6.41 6.80
N LYS A 402 10.84 6.31 8.08
CA LYS A 402 10.62 7.39 9.05
C LYS A 402 11.33 8.69 8.65
N THR A 403 12.60 8.63 8.26
CA THR A 403 13.39 9.80 7.85
C THR A 403 12.80 10.46 6.61
N PHE A 404 12.50 9.66 5.59
CA PHE A 404 11.88 10.09 4.34
C PHE A 404 10.53 10.79 4.59
N ASN A 405 9.65 10.16 5.38
CA ASN A 405 8.34 10.75 5.71
C ASN A 405 8.47 12.04 6.52
N THR A 406 9.49 12.16 7.37
CA THR A 406 9.76 13.41 8.11
C THR A 406 10.17 14.54 7.18
N LYS A 407 11.08 14.26 6.23
CA LYS A 407 11.48 15.23 5.20
C LYS A 407 10.30 15.67 4.34
N LEU A 408 9.50 14.71 3.83
CA LEU A 408 8.29 15.02 3.07
C LEU A 408 7.32 15.88 3.87
N ARG A 409 7.00 15.51 5.11
CA ARG A 409 6.08 16.29 5.94
C ARG A 409 6.50 17.75 6.08
N LYS A 410 7.80 18.03 6.17
CA LYS A 410 8.33 19.39 6.20
C LYS A 410 8.03 20.15 4.91
N ASP A 411 8.32 19.57 3.75
CA ASP A 411 8.03 20.19 2.45
C ASP A 411 6.52 20.40 2.24
N TYR A 412 5.70 19.42 2.65
CA TYR A 412 4.24 19.54 2.64
C TYR A 412 3.78 20.80 3.39
N HIS A 413 4.33 21.05 4.58
CA HIS A 413 4.00 22.25 5.36
C HIS A 413 4.34 23.54 4.61
N GLU A 414 5.53 23.62 4.01
CA GLU A 414 6.00 24.81 3.31
C GLU A 414 5.14 25.09 2.05
N ILE A 415 4.83 24.05 1.26
CA ILE A 415 4.04 24.21 0.03
C ILE A 415 2.62 24.69 0.34
N ILE A 416 1.99 24.21 1.41
CA ILE A 416 0.62 24.60 1.78
C ILE A 416 0.56 26.09 2.14
N ASN A 417 1.52 26.57 2.93
CA ASN A 417 1.58 27.98 3.30
C ASN A 417 1.71 28.87 2.04
N ASP A 418 2.57 28.48 1.10
CA ASP A 418 2.73 29.17 -0.18
C ASP A 418 1.43 29.18 -1.00
N GLN A 419 0.69 28.07 -1.04
CA GLN A 419 -0.59 28.01 -1.76
C GLN A 419 -1.64 28.89 -1.11
N LEU A 420 -1.74 28.90 0.22
CA LEU A 420 -2.70 29.74 0.94
C LEU A 420 -2.42 31.23 0.73
N LEU A 421 -1.16 31.65 0.71
CA LEU A 421 -0.77 33.02 0.36
C LEU A 421 -1.12 33.39 -1.09
N ARG A 422 -1.03 32.44 -2.03
CA ARG A 422 -1.48 32.64 -3.43
C ARG A 422 -2.99 32.76 -3.53
N ILE A 423 -3.72 31.92 -2.81
CA ILE A 423 -5.20 31.94 -2.74
C ILE A 423 -5.67 33.27 -2.14
N GLU A 424 -5.07 33.74 -1.05
CA GLU A 424 -5.33 35.07 -0.49
C GLU A 424 -5.20 36.16 -1.56
N LYS A 425 -4.06 36.21 -2.27
CA LYS A 425 -3.81 37.23 -3.29
C LYS A 425 -4.83 37.20 -4.42
N ARG A 426 -5.26 35.99 -4.81
CA ARG A 426 -6.16 35.78 -5.95
C ARG A 426 -7.62 36.11 -5.62
N PHE A 427 -8.12 35.63 -4.49
CA PHE A 427 -9.54 35.71 -4.15
C PHE A 427 -9.87 36.83 -3.18
N LYS A 428 -8.90 37.25 -2.34
CA LYS A 428 -9.07 38.29 -1.30
C LYS A 428 -10.22 38.03 -0.32
N VAL A 429 -10.67 36.78 -0.20
CA VAL A 429 -11.73 36.37 0.73
C VAL A 429 -11.17 36.05 2.12
N MET A 430 -9.91 35.62 2.19
CA MET A 430 -9.19 35.35 3.43
C MET A 430 -7.81 35.98 3.41
N LYS A 431 -7.30 36.27 4.62
CA LYS A 431 -5.93 36.67 4.85
C LYS A 431 -5.15 35.53 5.49
N ALA A 432 -4.11 35.05 4.83
CA ALA A 432 -3.19 34.05 5.36
C ALA A 432 -2.07 34.76 6.14
N LEU A 433 -1.76 34.22 7.31
CA LEU A 433 -0.81 34.81 8.24
C LEU A 433 0.25 33.78 8.57
N ASP A 434 1.51 34.16 8.41
CA ASP A 434 2.61 33.38 8.99
C ASP A 434 2.57 33.56 10.51
N LEU A 435 2.71 32.46 11.24
CA LEU A 435 2.76 32.47 12.70
C LEU A 435 4.04 33.14 13.21
N ASN A 436 5.10 33.13 12.41
CA ASN A 436 6.33 33.85 12.69
C ASN A 436 6.16 35.37 12.68
N ASP A 437 5.09 35.89 12.08
CA ASP A 437 4.77 37.33 12.09
C ASP A 437 3.92 37.74 13.31
N ILE A 438 3.50 36.77 14.13
CA ILE A 438 2.59 36.99 15.25
C ILE A 438 3.35 36.71 16.57
N PRO A 439 3.72 37.75 17.35
CA PRO A 439 4.49 37.60 18.59
C PRO A 439 3.92 36.61 19.61
N PHE A 440 2.60 36.40 19.59
CA PHE A 440 1.87 35.43 20.40
C PHE A 440 2.45 34.02 20.29
N PHE A 441 2.92 33.64 19.10
CA PHE A 441 3.50 32.31 18.86
C PHE A 441 5.03 32.31 19.06
N ILE A 442 5.71 33.40 18.70
CA ILE A 442 7.18 33.56 18.83
C ILE A 442 7.64 33.50 20.30
N GLU A 443 6.91 34.10 21.23
CA GLU A 443 7.26 34.12 22.67
C GLU A 443 7.17 32.73 23.34
N SER A 444 6.55 31.76 22.67
CA SER A 444 6.48 30.38 23.16
C SER A 444 7.75 29.63 22.75
N LYS A 445 8.57 29.17 23.72
CA LYS A 445 9.79 28.38 23.50
C LYS A 445 9.55 26.99 22.84
N MET A 446 8.48 26.82 22.06
CA MET A 446 8.00 25.54 21.53
C MET A 446 8.24 25.34 20.03
N HIS A 447 8.84 26.30 19.32
CA HIS A 447 9.11 26.16 17.89
C HIS A 447 10.34 25.27 17.61
N THR A 448 10.22 23.96 17.87
CA THR A 448 10.98 22.98 17.10
C THR A 448 10.12 22.52 15.91
N PRO A 449 10.71 22.06 14.80
CA PRO A 449 9.96 21.51 13.65
C PRO A 449 8.95 20.41 14.03
N GLU A 450 9.17 19.76 15.19
CA GLU A 450 8.35 18.68 15.73
C GLU A 450 7.20 19.16 16.65
N ASN A 451 7.19 20.45 17.06
CA ASN A 451 6.24 21.00 18.03
C ASN A 451 5.53 22.28 17.56
N VAL A 452 5.25 22.34 16.26
CA VAL A 452 4.53 23.44 15.61
C VAL A 452 3.09 23.57 16.16
N LEU A 453 2.70 24.76 16.62
CA LEU A 453 1.35 25.05 17.12
C LEU A 453 0.32 25.15 15.99
N ALA A 454 0.69 25.70 14.85
CA ALA A 454 -0.08 25.67 13.61
C ALA A 454 0.89 25.85 12.44
N ASN A 455 0.53 25.45 11.23
CA ASN A 455 1.33 25.72 10.04
C ASN A 455 1.10 27.14 9.52
N THR A 456 -0.15 27.59 9.52
CA THR A 456 -0.55 28.97 9.22
C THR A 456 -1.86 29.29 9.90
N LEU A 457 -2.22 30.57 9.89
CA LEU A 457 -3.49 31.10 10.36
C LEU A 457 -4.23 31.72 9.18
N LEU A 458 -5.50 31.35 8.97
CA LEU A 458 -6.37 32.04 8.03
C LEU A 458 -7.37 32.89 8.80
N PHE A 459 -7.55 34.13 8.37
CA PHE A 459 -8.59 35.02 8.89
C PHE A 459 -9.62 35.31 7.81
N ASP A 460 -10.87 35.02 8.15
CA ASP A 460 -12.06 35.36 7.37
C ASP A 460 -12.75 36.58 8.01
N PRO A 461 -12.60 37.78 7.43
CA PRO A 461 -13.20 38.99 7.98
C PRO A 461 -14.72 38.97 7.88
N THR A 462 -15.30 38.29 6.89
CA THR A 462 -16.76 38.30 6.65
C THR A 462 -17.49 37.44 7.68
N ALA A 463 -16.91 36.30 8.07
CA ALA A 463 -17.49 35.43 9.09
C ALA A 463 -16.97 35.70 10.51
N ASN A 464 -16.08 36.70 10.69
CA ASN A 464 -15.31 36.96 11.91
C ASN A 464 -14.74 35.65 12.50
N ARG A 465 -13.96 34.94 11.69
CA ARG A 465 -13.48 33.59 12.00
C ARG A 465 -11.97 33.47 11.80
N LEU A 466 -11.34 32.78 12.74
CA LEU A 466 -9.92 32.47 12.75
C LEU A 466 -9.72 30.95 12.63
N LEU A 467 -9.08 30.52 11.54
CA LEU A 467 -8.87 29.13 11.19
C LEU A 467 -7.40 28.75 11.39
N PHE A 468 -7.14 27.85 12.33
CA PHE A 468 -5.81 27.30 12.57
C PHE A 468 -5.55 26.15 11.61
N VAL A 469 -4.58 26.32 10.71
CA VAL A 469 -4.25 25.31 9.71
C VAL A 469 -3.15 24.42 10.25
N LEU A 470 -3.41 23.12 10.29
CA LEU A 470 -2.42 22.08 10.53
C LEU A 470 -2.45 21.08 9.38
N THR A 471 -1.40 20.28 9.25
CA THR A 471 -1.33 19.32 8.16
C THR A 471 -0.83 17.97 8.64
N ASN A 472 -1.32 16.91 8.01
CA ASN A 472 -0.86 15.57 8.27
C ASN A 472 -0.54 14.84 6.95
N PHE A 473 0.62 14.21 6.91
CA PHE A 473 1.06 13.40 5.78
C PHE A 473 0.91 11.92 6.12
N TYR A 474 0.12 11.21 5.33
CA TYR A 474 0.07 9.76 5.28
C TYR A 474 0.97 9.30 4.14
N SER A 475 1.86 8.34 4.39
CA SER A 475 2.61 7.69 3.31
C SER A 475 1.63 7.19 2.24
N GLU A 476 1.94 7.32 0.97
CA GLU A 476 1.07 6.71 -0.04
C GLU A 476 1.11 5.19 0.11
N GLU A 477 -0.04 4.57 0.41
CA GLU A 477 -0.17 3.12 0.43
C GLU A 477 -1.49 2.77 -0.26
N ASN A 478 -1.45 2.04 -1.38
CA ASN A 478 -2.65 1.65 -2.11
C ASN A 478 -3.26 0.38 -1.52
N ILE A 479 -3.84 0.52 -0.33
CA ILE A 479 -4.46 -0.57 0.43
C ILE A 479 -5.76 -0.02 1.03
N ASP A 480 -6.92 -0.54 0.62
CA ASP A 480 -8.23 0.08 0.95
C ASP A 480 -8.48 0.11 2.46
N TRP A 481 -8.15 -0.98 3.15
CA TRP A 481 -8.31 -1.05 4.61
C TRP A 481 -7.38 -0.07 5.34
N LEU A 482 -6.24 0.32 4.75
CA LEU A 482 -5.37 1.34 5.33
C LEU A 482 -5.94 2.74 5.16
N ASN A 483 -6.58 3.05 4.03
CA ASN A 483 -7.30 4.31 3.88
C ASN A 483 -8.48 4.39 4.87
N ALA A 484 -9.20 3.29 5.07
CA ALA A 484 -10.20 3.21 6.12
C ALA A 484 -9.57 3.37 7.52
N LYS A 485 -8.44 2.72 7.80
CA LYS A 485 -7.70 2.88 9.06
C LYS A 485 -7.28 4.34 9.29
N ARG A 486 -6.75 5.03 8.27
CA ARG A 486 -6.37 6.44 8.33
C ARG A 486 -7.59 7.33 8.56
N THR A 487 -8.71 6.99 7.93
CA THR A 487 -10.00 7.66 8.16
C THR A 487 -10.42 7.50 9.63
N ILE A 488 -10.39 6.28 10.19
CA ILE A 488 -10.61 6.03 11.62
C ILE A 488 -9.70 6.90 12.48
N ASP A 489 -8.39 6.92 12.19
CA ASP A 489 -7.38 7.69 12.92
C ASP A 489 -7.61 9.20 12.92
N THR A 490 -8.33 9.68 11.91
CA THR A 490 -8.59 11.11 11.74
C THR A 490 -9.93 11.53 12.34
N PHE A 491 -10.96 10.67 12.28
CA PHE A 491 -12.35 11.07 12.51
C PHE A 491 -13.02 10.56 13.79
N LEU A 492 -12.63 9.41 14.35
CA LEU A 492 -13.31 8.89 15.53
C LEU A 492 -13.11 9.84 16.73
N SER A 493 -14.12 9.97 17.60
CA SER A 493 -14.09 10.90 18.75
C SER A 493 -12.94 10.63 19.72
N ASP A 494 -12.52 9.38 19.83
CA ASP A 494 -11.33 8.94 20.57
C ASP A 494 -10.08 8.79 19.69
N ALA A 495 -10.18 9.11 18.40
CA ALA A 495 -9.07 9.06 17.48
C ALA A 495 -8.07 10.17 17.76
N LYS A 496 -6.85 9.72 17.99
CA LYS A 496 -5.79 10.51 18.57
C LYS A 496 -5.29 11.61 17.64
N ILE A 497 -5.33 11.50 16.31
CA ILE A 497 -4.55 12.43 15.47
C ILE A 497 -5.07 13.85 15.54
N ALA A 498 -6.32 14.10 15.11
CA ALA A 498 -6.85 15.46 15.09
C ALA A 498 -7.02 16.01 16.53
N GLN A 499 -7.48 15.18 17.47
CA GLN A 499 -7.57 15.53 18.89
C GLN A 499 -6.19 15.89 19.46
N GLN A 500 -5.14 15.09 19.26
CA GLN A 500 -3.77 15.38 19.75
C GLN A 500 -3.19 16.62 19.12
N MET A 501 -3.35 16.78 17.81
CA MET A 501 -2.82 17.91 17.06
C MET A 501 -3.49 19.21 17.52
N PHE A 502 -4.83 19.25 17.55
CA PHE A 502 -5.58 20.49 17.83
C PHE A 502 -5.81 20.79 19.31
N SER A 503 -5.83 19.80 20.21
CA SER A 503 -6.03 20.06 21.65
C SER A 503 -4.96 20.98 22.22
N LYS A 504 -3.70 20.82 21.80
CA LYS A 504 -2.61 21.71 22.21
C LYS A 504 -2.84 23.13 21.70
N VAL A 505 -3.27 23.28 20.45
CA VAL A 505 -3.54 24.57 19.81
C VAL A 505 -4.67 25.29 20.51
N PHE A 506 -5.84 24.65 20.62
CA PHE A 506 -7.01 25.25 21.24
C PHE A 506 -6.81 25.49 22.73
N GLY A 507 -6.09 24.61 23.44
CA GLY A 507 -5.70 24.82 24.83
C GLY A 507 -4.74 25.99 25.02
N PHE A 508 -3.85 26.27 24.05
CA PHE A 508 -2.96 27.42 24.07
C PHE A 508 -3.70 28.72 23.75
N VAL A 509 -4.52 28.71 22.70
CA VAL A 509 -5.24 29.90 22.22
C VAL A 509 -6.34 30.32 23.17
N SER A 510 -7.08 29.36 23.75
CA SER A 510 -8.19 29.64 24.67
C SER A 510 -7.74 30.37 25.95
N LYS A 511 -6.50 30.15 26.41
CA LYS A 511 -5.96 30.81 27.60
C LYS A 511 -5.80 32.32 27.41
N ASP A 512 -5.43 32.77 26.21
CA ASP A 512 -5.02 34.14 25.94
C ASP A 512 -5.63 34.72 24.65
N ILE A 513 -6.88 34.36 24.34
CA ILE A 513 -7.58 34.83 23.13
C ILE A 513 -7.62 36.36 23.02
N LYS A 514 -7.70 37.07 24.16
CA LYS A 514 -7.65 38.54 24.21
C LYS A 514 -6.29 39.08 23.72
N LYS A 515 -5.18 38.43 24.08
CA LYS A 515 -3.82 38.79 23.64
C LYS A 515 -3.68 38.55 22.15
N LEU A 516 -4.15 37.40 21.66
CA LEU A 516 -4.15 37.06 20.23
C LEU A 516 -4.95 38.10 19.42
N LYS A 517 -6.21 38.40 19.81
CA LYS A 517 -7.04 39.44 19.17
C LYS A 517 -6.32 40.79 19.10
N LYS A 518 -5.68 41.23 20.19
CA LYS A 518 -4.96 42.50 20.24
C LYS A 518 -3.78 42.53 19.26
N GLN A 519 -3.06 41.43 19.10
CA GLN A 519 -1.92 41.36 18.18
C GLN A 519 -2.34 41.24 16.73
N LEU A 520 -3.39 40.47 16.43
CA LEU A 520 -3.98 40.40 15.09
C LEU A 520 -4.44 41.78 14.59
N LYS A 521 -5.03 42.60 15.47
CA LYS A 521 -5.36 44.01 15.15
C LYS A 521 -4.14 44.85 14.80
N LYS A 522 -3.00 44.65 15.47
CA LYS A 522 -1.75 45.36 15.14
C LYS A 522 -1.22 45.01 13.76
N LEU A 523 -1.58 43.85 13.22
CA LEU A 523 -1.26 43.42 11.85
C LEU A 523 -2.29 43.92 10.81
N GLY A 524 -3.17 44.85 11.21
CA GLY A 524 -4.15 45.50 10.34
C GLY A 524 -5.32 44.60 9.97
N LEU A 525 -5.73 43.67 10.86
CA LEU A 525 -6.92 42.84 10.67
C LEU A 525 -8.15 43.51 11.29
N GLU A 526 -9.18 43.71 10.47
CA GLU A 526 -10.49 44.23 10.89
C GLU A 526 -11.28 43.13 11.59
N ILE A 527 -11.17 43.06 12.92
CA ILE A 527 -11.94 42.13 13.76
C ILE A 527 -13.15 42.89 14.31
N ASP A 528 -14.35 42.44 13.95
CA ASP A 528 -15.60 42.97 14.49
C ASP A 528 -15.68 42.66 16.00
N GLU A 529 -15.82 43.71 16.81
CA GLU A 529 -15.92 43.61 18.27
C GLU A 529 -17.32 43.24 18.75
N ASN A 530 -18.35 43.39 17.90
CA ASN A 530 -19.74 43.11 18.24
C ASN A 530 -20.11 41.63 18.05
N VAL A 531 -19.21 40.86 17.44
CA VAL A 531 -19.39 39.43 17.17
C VAL A 531 -18.25 38.67 17.81
N ASP A 532 -18.55 37.55 18.48
CA ASP A 532 -17.51 36.69 19.00
C ASP A 532 -16.70 36.07 17.86
N LEU A 533 -15.37 36.32 17.89
CA LEU A 533 -14.42 35.69 16.98
C LEU A 533 -14.52 34.17 17.09
N LYS A 534 -14.96 33.51 16.01
CA LYS A 534 -15.05 32.06 15.94
C LYS A 534 -13.66 31.47 15.74
N ILE A 535 -13.29 30.48 16.55
CA ILE A 535 -12.06 29.72 16.39
C ILE A 535 -12.41 28.36 15.80
N GLU A 536 -11.74 28.01 14.70
CA GLU A 536 -11.90 26.72 14.03
C GLU A 536 -10.51 26.18 13.64
N GLY A 537 -10.43 24.88 13.39
CA GLY A 537 -9.24 24.22 12.85
C GLY A 537 -9.46 23.76 11.42
N ILE A 538 -8.37 23.67 10.64
CA ILE A 538 -8.34 22.97 9.35
C ILE A 538 -7.16 22.00 9.37
N LEU A 539 -7.44 20.71 9.20
CA LEU A 539 -6.45 19.68 8.98
C LEU A 539 -6.37 19.36 7.49
N PHE A 540 -5.32 19.81 6.82
CA PHE A 540 -5.03 19.34 5.47
C PHE A 540 -4.31 18.00 5.50
N ILE A 541 -4.75 17.08 4.68
CA ILE A 541 -4.19 15.74 4.55
C ILE A 541 -3.93 15.43 3.09
N ASN A 542 -2.94 14.58 2.80
CA ASN A 542 -2.61 14.19 1.44
C ASN A 542 -3.44 13.01 0.90
N ASP A 543 -4.58 12.71 1.53
CA ASP A 543 -5.47 11.61 1.18
C ASP A 543 -6.93 12.07 1.14
N ILE A 544 -7.78 11.39 0.40
CA ILE A 544 -9.23 11.66 0.35
C ILE A 544 -9.91 10.67 1.26
N LEU A 545 -10.28 11.12 2.46
CA LEU A 545 -10.87 10.24 3.46
C LEU A 545 -12.37 10.02 3.24
N ASN A 546 -12.85 8.85 3.66
CA ASN A 546 -14.23 8.39 3.41
C ASN A 546 -15.21 8.77 4.56
N ALA A 547 -14.96 9.86 5.29
CA ALA A 547 -15.77 10.31 6.43
C ALA A 547 -16.14 11.80 6.35
N ILE A 548 -17.04 12.25 7.24
CA ILE A 548 -17.57 13.61 7.28
C ILE A 548 -16.41 14.59 7.50
N PRO A 549 -16.18 15.63 6.67
CA PRO A 549 -14.99 16.49 6.72
C PRO A 549 -14.97 17.45 7.93
N LYS A 550 -15.70 17.17 9.00
CA LYS A 550 -15.81 18.00 10.19
C LYS A 550 -15.92 17.16 11.44
N ILE A 551 -15.13 17.51 12.46
CA ILE A 551 -15.18 16.91 13.80
C ILE A 551 -15.17 17.99 14.89
N ASN A 552 -15.51 17.59 16.11
CA ASN A 552 -15.44 18.46 17.30
C ASN A 552 -14.22 18.07 18.15
N VAL A 553 -13.32 19.02 18.40
CA VAL A 553 -12.17 18.86 19.30
C VAL A 553 -12.26 19.91 20.40
N ASN A 554 -12.52 19.47 21.64
CA ASN A 554 -12.64 20.33 22.83
C ASN A 554 -13.65 21.50 22.67
N GLY A 555 -14.76 21.27 21.97
CA GLY A 555 -15.78 22.29 21.71
C GLY A 555 -15.53 23.15 20.47
N TYR A 556 -14.40 22.98 19.78
CA TYR A 556 -14.07 23.70 18.55
C TYR A 556 -14.30 22.81 17.33
N THR A 557 -14.77 23.44 16.24
CA THR A 557 -14.92 22.76 14.95
C THR A 557 -13.55 22.60 14.29
N VAL A 558 -13.18 21.38 13.91
CA VAL A 558 -12.03 21.11 13.05
C VAL A 558 -12.54 20.54 11.74
N HIS A 559 -12.18 21.17 10.64
CA HIS A 559 -12.46 20.66 9.30
C HIS A 559 -11.28 19.84 8.79
N ILE A 560 -11.55 18.81 8.01
CA ILE A 560 -10.55 17.92 7.43
C ILE A 560 -10.72 17.96 5.91
N ALA A 561 -9.63 18.25 5.20
CA ALA A 561 -9.67 18.45 3.75
C ALA A 561 -8.46 17.82 3.06
N GLY A 562 -8.71 17.26 1.89
CA GLY A 562 -7.65 16.85 0.98
C GLY A 562 -6.84 18.06 0.52
N ILE A 563 -5.52 17.94 0.52
CA ILE A 563 -4.62 19.03 0.15
C ILE A 563 -4.78 19.48 -1.30
N SER A 564 -5.08 18.54 -2.18
CA SER A 564 -5.30 18.80 -3.60
C SER A 564 -6.52 19.67 -3.83
N THR A 565 -7.40 19.80 -2.84
CA THR A 565 -8.67 20.51 -2.91
C THR A 565 -8.62 21.81 -2.10
N ILE A 566 -7.44 22.22 -1.65
CA ILE A 566 -7.21 23.41 -0.81
C ILE A 566 -7.89 24.65 -1.35
N GLU A 567 -7.81 24.92 -2.66
CA GLU A 567 -8.46 26.08 -3.30
C GLU A 567 -9.98 26.00 -3.13
N TYR A 568 -10.63 24.93 -3.61
CA TYR A 568 -12.08 24.76 -3.47
C TYR A 568 -12.52 24.78 -2.00
N PHE A 569 -11.78 24.12 -1.13
CA PHE A 569 -12.09 24.06 0.29
C PHE A 569 -12.09 25.46 0.91
N THR A 570 -11.03 26.22 0.65
CA THR A 570 -10.79 27.56 1.20
C THR A 570 -11.58 28.66 0.52
N THR A 571 -12.12 28.49 -0.68
CA THR A 571 -12.89 29.56 -1.36
C THR A 571 -14.38 29.26 -1.42
N SER A 572 -14.77 27.99 -1.40
CA SER A 572 -16.13 27.56 -1.77
C SER A 572 -16.76 26.69 -0.69
N PHE A 573 -16.06 25.68 -0.17
CA PHE A 573 -16.65 24.75 0.82
C PHE A 573 -16.90 25.42 2.17
N ILE A 574 -15.90 26.12 2.72
CA ILE A 574 -16.01 26.88 3.97
C ILE A 574 -17.10 27.99 3.87
N TYR A 575 -17.45 28.40 2.65
CA TYR A 575 -18.23 29.59 2.33
C TYR A 575 -19.62 29.35 1.75
N LYS A 576 -19.94 28.12 1.29
CA LYS A 576 -21.30 27.75 0.90
C LYS A 576 -22.19 27.91 2.14
N LYS A 577 -22.99 28.98 2.16
CA LYS A 577 -24.14 29.11 3.07
C LYS A 577 -24.99 27.85 2.93
N ASN A 578 -25.18 27.12 4.03
CA ASN A 578 -26.32 26.23 4.17
C ASN A 578 -27.61 27.02 3.99
#